data_AF-A0A383TYE9-F1
#
_entry.id   AF-A0A383TYE9-F1
#
_cell.length_a   1.000
_cell.length_b   1.000
_cell.length_c   1.000
_cell.angle_alpha   90.00
_cell.angle_beta   90.00
_cell.angle_gamma   90.00
#
_symmetry.space_group_name_H-M   'P 1'
#
loop_
_entity.id
_entity.type
_entity.pdbx_description
1 polymer ?
#
loop_
_entity_poly.entity_id
_entity_poly.type
_entity_poly.pdbx_seq_one_letter_code
_entity_poly.pdbx_strand_id
1 'polypeptide(L)' 'MKNLNKTILSFIAGFIITYLLFIFRAEATQELALTNALGGGIGLAVGYFLYEKYMKEDSSS' A
#
# COMPACT_ATOMS: atom_id res chain seq x y z
N MET A 1 9.46 13.76 9.79
CA MET A 1 8.61 14.16 8.63
C MET A 1 8.95 13.43 7.33
N LYS A 2 10.23 13.25 6.96
CA LYS A 2 10.62 12.60 5.69
C LYS A 2 10.08 11.16 5.50
N ASN A 3 10.00 10.37 6.58
CA ASN A 3 9.50 8.99 6.52
C ASN A 3 7.97 8.91 6.41
N LEU A 4 7.26 9.87 7.00
CA LEU A 4 5.80 9.96 6.93
C LEU A 4 5.32 10.16 5.49
N ASN A 5 6.00 11.01 4.72
CA ASN A 5 5.67 11.24 3.31
C ASN A 5 5.83 9.97 2.46
N LYS A 6 6.85 9.15 2.76
CA LYS A 6 7.07 7.88 2.05
C LYS A 6 6.03 6.83 2.42
N THR A 7 5.62 6.75 3.68
CA THR A 7 4.52 5.88 4.12
C THR A 7 3.21 6.28 3.43
N ILE A 8 2.88 7.57 3.39
CA ILE A 8 1.68 8.07 2.67
C ILE A 8 1.77 7.72 1.18
N LEU A 9 2.94 7.91 0.56
CA LEU A 9 3.13 7.58 -0.85
C LEU A 9 2.94 6.08 -1.12
N SER A 10 3.45 5.22 -0.22
CA SER A 10 3.27 3.76 -0.33
C SER A 10 1.81 3.35 -0.19
N PHE A 11 1.03 4.01 0.68
CA PHE A 11 -0.42 3.82 0.75
C PHE A 11 -1.10 4.18 -0.57
N ILE A 12 -0.84 5.38 -1.10
CA ILE A 12 -1.46 5.86 -2.34
C ILE A 12 -1.14 4.93 -3.51
N ALA A 13 0.13 4.51 -3.63
CA ALA A 13 0.54 3.57 -4.66
C ALA A 13 -0.20 2.22 -4.54
N GLY A 14 -0.24 1.64 -3.33
CA GLY A 14 -0.95 0.39 -3.09
C GLY A 14 -2.45 0.47 -3.36
N PHE A 15 -3.07 1.58 -2.97
CA PHE A 15 -4.47 1.85 -3.22
C PHE A 15 -4.77 1.91 -4.72
N ILE A 16 -4.04 2.75 -5.48
CA ILE A 16 -4.28 2.92 -6.92
C ILE A 16 -4.06 1.61 -7.67
N ILE A 17 -2.94 0.93 -7.42
CA ILE A 17 -2.61 -0.34 -8.10
C ILE A 17 -3.71 -1.36 -7.84
N THR A 18 -4.08 -1.55 -6.57
CA THR A 18 -5.08 -2.55 -6.20
C THR A 18 -6.46 -2.18 -6.75
N TYR A 19 -6.86 -0.91 -6.71
CA TYR A 19 -8.11 -0.45 -7.32
C TYR A 19 -8.17 -0.78 -8.81
N LEU A 20 -7.12 -0.45 -9.57
CA LEU A 20 -7.05 -0.73 -11.00
C LEU A 20 -7.08 -2.23 -11.29
N LEU A 21 -6.43 -3.06 -10.46
CA LEU A 21 -6.45 -4.51 -10.62
C LEU A 21 -7.83 -5.14 -10.42
N PHE A 22 -8.68 -4.52 -9.60
CA PHE A 22 -10.02 -5.03 -9.30
C PHE A 22 -11.11 -4.40 -10.18
N ILE A 23 -11.07 -3.09 -10.48
CA ILE A 23 -12.14 -2.41 -11.20
C ILE A 23 -12.34 -2.93 -12.63
N PHE A 24 -11.29 -3.49 -13.25
CA PHE A 24 -11.37 -4.09 -14.58
C PHE A 24 -11.80 -5.56 -14.57
N ARG A 25 -12.05 -6.17 -13.40
CA ARG A 25 -12.56 -7.54 -13.33
C ARG A 25 -14.07 -7.55 -13.49
N ALA A 26 -14.57 -8.42 -14.37
CA ALA A 26 -16.00 -8.53 -14.67
C ALA A 26 -16.89 -8.85 -13.45
N GLU A 27 -16.31 -9.48 -12.42
CA GLU A 27 -17.02 -9.87 -11.20
C GLU A 27 -16.90 -8.84 -10.06
N ALA A 28 -16.08 -7.80 -10.22
CA ALA A 28 -15.84 -6.85 -9.16
C ALA A 28 -16.88 -5.73 -9.17
N THR A 29 -17.60 -5.57 -8.05
CA THR A 29 -18.36 -4.35 -7.81
C THR A 29 -17.42 -3.20 -7.46
N GLN A 30 -17.88 -1.96 -7.66
CA GLN A 30 -17.11 -0.77 -7.30
C GLN A 30 -16.78 -0.74 -5.79
N GLU A 31 -17.71 -1.18 -4.95
CA GLU A 31 -17.52 -1.30 -3.50
C GLU A 31 -16.44 -2.33 -3.14
N LEU A 32 -16.44 -3.48 -3.80
CA LEU A 32 -15.42 -4.52 -3.60
C LEU A 32 -14.04 -4.03 -4.07
N ALA A 33 -13.98 -3.35 -5.22
CA ALA A 33 -12.74 -2.77 -5.74
C ALA A 33 -12.16 -1.71 -4.78
N LEU A 34 -13.01 -0.82 -4.23
CA LEU A 34 -12.61 0.18 -3.24
C LEU A 34 -12.15 -0.47 -1.93
N THR A 35 -12.88 -1.47 -1.43
CA THR A 35 -12.51 -2.16 -0.17
C THR A 35 -11.18 -2.87 -0.30
N ASN A 36 -10.95 -3.58 -1.42
CA ASN A 36 -9.67 -4.21 -1.71
C ASN A 36 -8.56 -3.16 -1.88
N ALA A 37 -8.85 -2.04 -2.53
CA ALA A 37 -7.90 -0.94 -2.68
C ALA A 37 -7.47 -0.35 -1.33
N LEU A 38 -8.41 -0.12 -0.41
CA LEU A 38 -8.10 0.31 0.95
C LEU A 38 -7.21 -0.72 1.67
N GLY A 39 -7.55 -2.01 1.58
CA GLY A 39 -6.74 -3.08 2.15
C GLY A 39 -5.32 -3.12 1.57
N GLY A 40 -5.18 -3.03 0.25
CA GLY A 40 -3.89 -3.00 -0.44
C GLY A 40 -3.04 -1.78 -0.08
N GLY A 41 -3.66 -0.60 0.00
CA GLY A 41 -3.00 0.62 0.45
C GLY A 41 -2.50 0.52 1.89
N ILE A 42 -3.35 0.08 2.83
CA ILE A 42 -2.97 -0.11 4.24
C ILE A 42 -1.84 -1.14 4.35
N GLY A 43 -1.95 -2.28 3.66
CA GLY A 43 -0.96 -3.34 3.67
C GLY A 43 0.42 -2.84 3.23
N LEU A 44 0.49 -2.05 2.15
CA LEU A 44 1.74 -1.47 1.67
C LEU A 44 2.32 -0.42 2.62
N ALA A 45 1.50 0.44 3.22
CA ALA A 45 1.96 1.41 4.21
C ALA A 45 2.51 0.74 5.48
N VAL A 46 1.84 -0.28 5.99
CA VAL A 46 2.31 -1.06 7.15
C VAL A 46 3.59 -1.80 6.78
N GLY A 47 3.62 -2.49 5.64
CA GLY A 47 4.81 -3.20 5.16
C GLY A 47 6.02 -2.28 5.02
N TYR A 48 5.85 -1.11 4.42
CA TYR A 48 6.91 -0.10 4.30
C TYR A 48 7.39 0.41 5.66
N PHE A 49 6.47 0.67 6.59
CA PHE A 49 6.81 1.07 7.96
C PHE A 49 7.65 0.01 8.68
N LEU A 50 7.25 -1.26 8.59
CA LEU A 50 7.98 -2.38 9.18
C LEU A 50 9.36 -2.57 8.53
N TYR A 51 9.45 -2.44 7.20
CA TYR A 51 10.71 -2.53 6.47
C TYR A 51 11.71 -1.46 6.92
N GLU A 52 11.29 -0.19 7.01
CA GLU A 52 12.16 0.88 7.49
C GLU A 52 12.58 0.66 8.95
N LYS A 53 11.68 0.13 9.79
CA LYS A 53 11.94 -0.07 11.21
C LYS A 53 12.87 -1.25 11.50
N TYR A 54 12.77 -2.35 10.75
CA TYR A 54 13.42 -3.61 11.12
C TYR A 54 14.44 -4.14 10.10
N MET A 55 14.33 -3.77 8.82
CA MET A 55 15.18 -4.35 7.79
C MET A 55 16.22 -3.37 7.25
N LYS A 56 15.94 -2.08 7.31
CA LYS A 56 16.82 -1.07 6.75
C LYS A 56 17.97 -0.68 7.69
N GLU A 57 17.77 -0.73 9.01
CA GLU A 57 18.81 -0.42 10.00
C GLU A 57 19.95 -1.47 10.00
N ASP A 58 19.64 -2.74 9.74
CA ASP A 58 20.66 -3.82 9.68
C ASP A 58 21.54 -3.77 8.41
N SER A 59 21.05 -3.16 7.32
CA SER A 59 21.76 -3.13 6.03
C SER A 59 22.88 -2.09 5.92
N SER A 60 23.12 -1.31 6.97
CA SER A 60 24.10 -0.20 7.01
C SER A 60 25.32 -0.47 7.91
N SER A 61 25.62 -1.74 8.23
CA SER A 61 26.81 -2.15 8.99
C SER A 61 27.90 -2.75 8.12
#